data_AF-A0AA36H2Q7-F1
#
_entry.id   AF-A0AA36H2Q7-F1
#
_cell.length_a   1.000
_cell.length_b   1.000
_cell.length_c   1.000
_cell.angle_alpha   90.00
_cell.angle_beta   90.00
_cell.angle_gamma   90.00
#
_symmetry.space_group_name_H-M   'P 1'
#
loop_
_entity.id
_entity.type
_entity.pdbx_description
1 polymer ?
#
loop_
_entity_poly.entity_id
_entity_poly.type
_entity_poly.pdbx_seq_one_letter_code
_entity_poly.pdbx_strand_id
1 'polypeptide(L)' 'MSYYGIGELQYYIKKTDENLRKAIQLLLALEQKLGGSTGELDAYRKTLKDIRCDIVDAQRDMRDRE' A
#
# COMPACT_ATOMS: atom_id res chain seq x y z
N MET A 1 14.41 -19.81 9.96
CA MET A 1 13.51 -18.67 10.20
C MET A 1 14.36 -17.41 10.08
N SER A 2 14.19 -16.61 9.03
CA SER A 2 14.88 -15.31 8.95
C SER A 2 14.20 -14.36 9.93
N TYR A 3 14.87 -14.10 11.04
CA TYR A 3 14.56 -12.95 11.88
C TYR A 3 15.07 -11.72 11.11
N TYR A 4 14.20 -11.10 10.31
CA TYR A 4 14.50 -9.79 9.77
C TYR A 4 14.75 -8.85 10.95
N GLY A 5 15.85 -8.09 10.92
CA GLY A 5 16.08 -7.07 11.93
C GLY A 5 14.94 -6.06 11.91
N ILE A 6 14.60 -5.45 13.04
CA ILE A 6 13.52 -4.44 13.13
C ILE A 6 13.70 -3.34 12.06
N GLY A 7 14.95 -2.94 11.79
CA GLY A 7 15.27 -1.99 10.71
C GLY A 7 14.99 -2.51 9.28
N GLU A 8 15.22 -3.79 9.00
CA GLU A 8 14.90 -4.39 7.69
C GLU A 8 13.37 -4.48 7.49
N LEU A 9 12.64 -4.87 8.53
CA LEU A 9 11.18 -4.85 8.54
C LEU A 9 10.64 -3.44 8.27
N GLN A 10 11.13 -2.42 8.98
CA GLN A 10 10.73 -1.03 8.73
C GLN A 10 11.04 -0.59 7.28
N TYR A 11 12.18 -1.01 6.72
CA TYR A 11 12.51 -0.74 5.32
C TYR A 11 11.51 -1.38 4.35
N TYR A 12 11.19 -2.66 4.50
CA TYR A 12 10.24 -3.36 3.63
C TYR A 12 8.84 -2.80 3.74
N ILE A 13 8.41 -2.40 4.94
CA ILE A 13 7.09 -1.82 5.13
C ILE A 13 7.00 -0.45 4.43
N LYS A 14 8.00 0.42 4.58
CA LYS A 14 8.08 1.70 3.84
C LYS A 14 8.07 1.49 2.32
N LYS A 15 8.89 0.56 1.84
CA LYS A 15 8.95 0.23 0.40
C LYS A 15 7.61 -0.28 -0.13
N THR A 16 6.89 -1.06 0.68
CA THR A 16 5.55 -1.56 0.32
C THR A 16 4.53 -0.42 0.25
N ASP A 17 4.52 0.51 1.21
CA ASP A 17 3.66 1.70 1.17
C ASP A 17 3.93 2.56 -0.09
N GLU A 18 5.19 2.79 -0.43
CA GLU A 18 5.57 3.50 -1.66
C GLU A 18 5.05 2.81 -2.93
N ASN A 19 5.17 1.48 -3.00
CA ASN A 19 4.67 0.70 -4.13
C ASN A 19 3.14 0.75 -4.24
N LEU A 20 2.43 0.68 -3.12
CA LEU A 20 0.97 0.81 -3.09
C LEU A 20 0.51 2.19 -3.58
N ARG A 21 1.19 3.27 -3.16
CA ARG A 21 0.90 4.62 -3.67
C ARG A 21 1.08 4.71 -5.18
N LYS A 22 2.17 4.16 -5.71
CA LYS A 22 2.43 4.11 -7.16
C LYS A 22 1.35 3.31 -7.90
N ALA A 23 0.97 2.15 -7.36
CA ALA A 23 -0.09 1.32 -7.95
C ALA A 23 -1.44 2.05 -8.00
N ILE A 24 -1.83 2.72 -6.91
CA ILE A 24 -3.06 3.54 -6.87
C ILE A 24 -3.02 4.67 -7.90
N GLN A 25 -1.88 5.36 -8.05
CA GLN A 25 -1.72 6.42 -9.06
C GLN A 25 -1.79 5.89 -10.49
N LEU A 26 -1.19 4.72 -10.75
CA LEU A 26 -1.28 4.07 -12.06
C LEU A 26 -2.71 3.67 -12.40
N LEU A 27 -3.47 3.14 -11.45
CA LEU A 27 -4.88 2.83 -11.65
C LEU A 27 -5.70 4.08 -11.99
N LEU A 28 -5.48 5.18 -11.26
CA LEU A 28 -6.14 6.46 -11.56
C LEU A 28 -5.81 6.96 -12.97
N ALA A 29 -4.54 6.87 -13.39
CA ALA A 29 -4.12 7.25 -14.73
C ALA A 29 -4.74 6.35 -15.82
N LEU A 30 -4.89 5.05 -15.54
CA LEU A 30 -5.55 4.10 -16.43
C LEU A 30 -7.04 4.40 -16.55
N GLU A 31 -7.75 4.68 -15.45
CA GLU A 31 -9.15 5.09 -15.47
C GLU A 31 -9.36 6.37 -16.30
N GLN A 32 -8.49 7.37 -16.14
CA GLN A 32 -8.57 8.58 -16.95
C GLN A 32 -8.37 8.29 -18.44
N LYS A 33 -7.43 7.41 -18.80
CA LYS A 33 -7.19 7.01 -20.21
C LYS A 33 -8.34 6.21 -20.81
N LEU A 34 -9.06 5.43 -19.99
CA LEU A 34 -10.22 4.66 -20.41
C LEU A 34 -11.51 5.50 -20.50
N GLY A 35 -11.45 6.78 -20.14
CA GLY A 35 -12.59 7.70 -20.19
C GLY A 35 -13.53 7.60 -18.98
N GLY A 36 -13.08 6.99 -17.89
CA GLY A 36 -13.88 6.85 -16.66
C GLY A 36 -13.39 5.71 -15.76
N SER A 37 -13.93 5.70 -14.53
CA SER A 37 -13.70 4.60 -13.61
C SER A 37 -14.51 3.39 -14.07
N THR A 38 -13.84 2.27 -14.37
CA THR A 38 -14.53 0.98 -14.49
C THR A 38 -14.74 0.45 -13.07
N GLY A 39 -15.87 -0.24 -12.82
CA GLY A 39 -16.16 -0.79 -11.48
C GLY A 39 -15.04 -1.71 -10.94
N GLU A 40 -14.32 -2.38 -11.83
CA GLU A 40 -13.16 -3.20 -11.48
C GLU A 40 -11.97 -2.35 -11.01
N LEU A 41 -11.64 -1.26 -11.70
CA LEU A 41 -10.54 -0.38 -11.30
C LEU A 41 -10.82 0.35 -9.98
N ASP A 42 -12.08 0.70 -9.72
CA ASP A 42 -12.50 1.24 -8.43
C ASP A 42 -12.34 0.19 -7.30
N ALA A 43 -12.79 -1.04 -7.55
CA ALA A 43 -12.64 -2.14 -6.61
C ALA A 43 -11.17 -2.43 -6.30
N TYR A 44 -10.31 -2.52 -7.33
CA TYR A 44 -8.86 -2.69 -7.15
C TYR A 44 -8.25 -1.55 -6.34
N ARG A 45 -8.62 -0.30 -6.64
CA ARG A 45 -8.13 0.87 -5.91
C ARG A 45 -8.58 0.85 -4.45
N LYS A 46 -9.80 0.42 -4.17
CA LYS A 46 -10.31 0.27 -2.79
C LYS A 46 -9.48 -0.75 -2.03
N THR A 47 -9.28 -1.95 -2.59
CA THR A 47 -8.46 -3.00 -1.98
C THR A 47 -7.04 -2.52 -1.69
N LEU A 48 -6.40 -1.80 -2.62
CA LEU A 48 -5.05 -1.27 -2.39
C LEU A 48 -5.00 -0.18 -1.31
N LYS A 49 -6.07 0.61 -1.15
CA LYS A 49 -6.18 1.58 -0.05
C LYS A 49 -6.33 0.87 1.30
N ASP A 50 -7.16 -0.17 1.35
CA ASP A 50 -7.38 -0.95 2.57
C ASP A 50 -6.08 -1.61 3.04
N ILE A 51 -5.36 -2.29 2.13
CA ILE A 51 -4.03 -2.86 2.42
C ILE A 51 -3.05 -1.80 2.93
N ARG A 52 -3.10 -0.58 2.37
CA ARG A 52 -2.24 0.51 2.81
C ARG A 52 -2.59 0.96 4.23
N CYS A 53 -3.87 1.01 4.60
CA CYS A 53 -4.29 1.31 5.96
C CYS A 53 -3.76 0.26 6.94
N ASP A 54 -3.93 -1.03 6.62
CA ASP A 54 -3.43 -2.13 7.47
C ASP A 54 -1.90 -2.03 7.69
N ILE A 55 -1.16 -1.66 6.65
CA ILE A 55 0.28 -1.44 6.72
C ILE A 55 0.64 -0.26 7.62
N VAL A 56 -0.08 0.86 7.52
CA VAL A 56 0.16 2.05 8.35
C VAL A 56 -0.14 1.74 9.82
N ASP A 57 -1.22 1.01 10.08
CA ASP A 57 -1.58 0.58 11.43
C ASP A 57 -0.53 -0.38 12.00
N ALA A 58 -0.05 -1.35 11.21
CA ALA A 58 1.06 -2.21 11.61
C ALA A 58 2.36 -1.43 11.90
N GLN A 59 2.68 -0.39 11.14
CA GLN A 59 3.83 0.49 11.44
C GLN A 59 3.66 1.24 12.75
N ARG A 60 2.44 1.68 13.05
CA ARG A 60 2.13 2.40 14.28
C ARG A 60 2.27 1.49 15.50
N ASP A 61 1.68 0.30 15.42
CA ASP A 61 1.78 -0.73 16.47
C ASP A 61 3.23 -1.15 16.73
N MET A 62 4.06 -1.24 15.69
CA MET A 62 5.48 -1.54 15.85
C MET A 62 6.24 -0.41 16.54
N ARG A 63 5.93 0.85 16.21
CA ARG A 63 6.56 2.02 16.83
C ARG A 63 6.19 2.16 18.31
N ASP A 64 4.93 1.89 18.66
CA ASP A 64 4.44 2.01 20.04
C ASP A 64 4.99 0.91 20.98
N ARG A 65 5.66 -0.12 20.42
CA ARG A 65 6.30 -1.22 21.16
C ARG A 65 7.83 -1.07 21.31
N GLU A 66 8.43 -0.06 20.69
CA GLU A 66 9.85 0.34 20.86
C GLU A 66 10.01 1.30 22.05
#